data_AF-A0A430M3R5-F1
#
_entry.id   AF-A0A430M3R5-F1
#
_cell.length_a   1.000
_cell.length_b   1.000
_cell.length_c   1.000
_cell.angle_alpha   90.00
_cell.angle_beta   90.00
_cell.angle_gamma   90.00
#
_symmetry.space_group_name_H-M   'P 1'
#
loop_
_entity.id
_entity.type
_entity.pdbx_description
1 polymer ?
#
loop_
_entity_poly.entity_id
_entity_poly.type
_entity_poly.pdbx_seq_one_letter_code
_entity_poly.pdbx_strand_id
1 'polypeptide(L)'
;MLQALDCLNSHDIIHRDVKPDNILYTPLPDGKYLYQLADFGLANTVGLARTEAGSDMYMAPEIRRMTGQPQTTKMDIWSLFVTLAYAMDADGFREKLQGKDYLERLGVIREVANGDMLRGLRDMAIEEPDDRATAGDMLETLFDG
;
A
#
# COMPACT_ATOMS: atom_id res chain seq x y z
N MET A 1 4.26 7.85 -6.49
CA MET A 1 3.45 6.63 -6.35
C MET A 1 1.99 6.94 -6.00
N LEU A 2 1.72 7.80 -5.01
CA LEU A 2 0.34 8.24 -4.71
C LEU A 2 -0.40 8.77 -5.95
N GLN A 3 0.23 9.59 -6.80
CA GLN A 3 -0.35 10.04 -8.08
C GLN A 3 -0.77 8.89 -9.02
N ALA A 4 -0.01 7.78 -9.04
CA ALA A 4 -0.36 6.63 -9.86
C ALA A 4 -1.59 5.91 -9.28
N LEU A 5 -1.64 5.73 -7.95
CA LEU A 5 -2.79 5.12 -7.27
C LEU A 5 -4.04 6.00 -7.31
N ASP A 6 -3.88 7.32 -7.27
CA ASP A 6 -4.99 8.27 -7.44
C ASP A 6 -5.56 8.22 -8.86
N CYS A 7 -4.69 8.11 -9.87
CA CYS A 7 -5.12 7.85 -11.24
C CYS A 7 -5.92 6.54 -11.35
N LEU A 8 -5.46 5.43 -10.76
CA LEU A 8 -6.22 4.18 -10.77
C LEU A 8 -7.56 4.31 -10.03
N ASN A 9 -7.56 5.00 -8.89
CA ASN A 9 -8.76 5.28 -8.11
C ASN A 9 -9.80 6.05 -8.94
N SER A 10 -9.38 7.07 -9.70
CA SER A 10 -10.28 7.83 -10.58
C SER A 10 -10.90 7.02 -11.73
N HIS A 11 -10.37 5.82 -12.01
CA HIS A 11 -10.87 4.89 -13.03
C HIS A 11 -11.53 3.64 -12.43
N ASP A 12 -11.79 3.60 -11.12
CA ASP A 12 -12.29 2.43 -10.40
C ASP A 12 -11.42 1.17 -10.58
N ILE A 13 -10.11 1.35 -10.78
CA ILE A 13 -9.14 0.26 -10.95
C ILE A 13 -8.38 0.05 -9.64
N ILE A 14 -8.25 -1.21 -9.24
CA ILE A 14 -7.41 -1.66 -8.14
C ILE A 14 -6.25 -2.46 -8.72
N HIS A 15 -5.02 -2.14 -8.34
CA HIS A 15 -3.83 -2.86 -8.77
C HIS A 15 -3.72 -4.25 -8.12
N ARG A 16 -4.00 -4.35 -6.81
CA ARG A 16 -4.01 -5.59 -6.01
C ARG A 16 -2.65 -6.28 -5.81
N ASP A 17 -1.54 -5.65 -6.20
CA ASP A 17 -0.19 -6.22 -5.99
C ASP A 17 0.89 -5.13 -5.93
N VAL A 18 0.61 -4.03 -5.22
CA VAL A 18 1.60 -2.96 -4.99
C VAL A 18 2.68 -3.49 -4.05
N LYS A 19 3.91 -3.59 -4.55
CA LYS A 19 5.10 -4.09 -3.83
C LYS A 19 6.37 -3.54 -4.46
N PRO A 20 7.54 -3.63 -3.80
CA PRO A 20 8.80 -3.11 -4.34
C PRO A 20 9.11 -3.61 -5.76
N ASP A 21 8.89 -4.90 -6.03
CA ASP A 21 9.16 -5.53 -7.33
C ASP A 21 8.34 -4.94 -8.48
N ASN A 22 7.17 -4.38 -8.18
CA ASN A 22 6.24 -3.80 -9.14
C ASN A 22 6.37 -2.27 -9.24
N ILE A 23 7.35 -1.68 -8.56
CA ILE A 23 7.67 -0.25 -8.66
C ILE A 23 8.99 -0.08 -9.40
N LEU A 24 8.90 0.27 -10.68
CA LEU A 24 10.05 0.58 -11.50
C LEU A 24 10.52 2.00 -11.23
N TYR A 25 11.81 2.26 -11.47
CA TYR A 25 12.36 3.60 -11.37
C TYR A 25 13.33 3.88 -12.52
N THR A 26 13.30 5.14 -12.99
CA THR A 26 14.23 5.66 -13.99
C THR A 26 14.96 6.86 -13.40
N PRO A 27 16.31 6.86 -13.35
CA PRO A 27 17.08 8.04 -12.96
C PRO A 27 16.85 9.20 -13.95
N LEU A 28 16.62 10.40 -13.42
CA LEU A 28 16.44 11.62 -14.20
C LEU A 28 17.73 12.45 -14.23
N PRO A 29 17.91 13.34 -15.24
CA PRO A 29 19.09 14.18 -15.36
C PRO A 29 19.33 15.13 -14.17
N ASP A 30 18.28 15.46 -13.41
CA ASP A 30 18.34 16.34 -12.23
C ASP A 30 18.69 15.59 -10.93
N GLY A 31 19.06 14.31 -11.02
CA GLY A 31 19.40 13.46 -9.87
C GLY A 31 18.20 12.88 -9.13
N LYS A 32 16.97 13.14 -9.58
CA LYS A 32 15.75 12.52 -9.04
C LYS A 32 15.46 11.18 -9.73
N TYR A 33 14.44 10.50 -9.24
CA TYR A 33 13.94 9.26 -9.83
C TYR A 33 12.48 9.45 -10.26
N LEU A 34 12.17 9.00 -11.47
CA LEU A 34 10.80 8.80 -11.93
C LEU A 34 10.36 7.40 -11.52
N TYR A 35 9.39 7.29 -10.62
CA TYR A 35 8.81 6.02 -10.19
C TYR A 35 7.55 5.69 -10.99
N GLN A 36 7.44 4.45 -11.44
CA GLN A 36 6.32 3.96 -12.24
C GLN A 36 5.79 2.65 -11.67
N LEU A 37 4.47 2.56 -11.56
CA LEU A 37 3.79 1.33 -11.17
C LEU A 37 3.70 0.40 -12.39
N ALA A 38 4.03 -0.87 -12.21
CA ALA A 38 4.08 -1.89 -13.24
C ALA A 38 3.37 -3.18 -12.79
N ASP A 39 3.18 -4.10 -13.73
CA ASP A 39 2.52 -5.39 -13.55
C ASP A 39 1.05 -5.32 -13.10
N PHE A 40 0.19 -5.00 -14.06
CA PHE A 40 -1.27 -4.99 -13.92
C PHE A 40 -1.89 -6.40 -14.11
N GLY A 41 -1.10 -7.48 -14.05
CA GLY A 41 -1.61 -8.85 -14.26
C GLY A 41 -2.66 -9.27 -13.23
N LEU A 42 -2.62 -8.67 -12.04
CA LEU A 42 -3.63 -8.83 -11.00
C LEU A 42 -4.59 -7.65 -10.89
N ALA A 43 -4.51 -6.61 -11.73
CA ALA A 43 -5.41 -5.47 -11.61
C ALA A 43 -6.87 -5.85 -11.93
N ASN A 44 -7.84 -5.19 -11.30
CA ASN A 44 -9.26 -5.42 -11.55
C ASN A 44 -10.10 -4.20 -11.18
N THR A 45 -11.30 -4.10 -11.75
CA THR A 45 -12.27 -3.04 -11.41
C THR A 45 -12.94 -3.31 -10.06
N VAL A 46 -13.21 -2.26 -9.27
CA VAL A 46 -13.86 -2.33 -7.94
C VAL A 46 -15.09 -3.24 -7.90
N GLY A 47 -15.94 -3.21 -8.93
CA GLY A 47 -17.16 -4.03 -9.00
C GLY A 47 -16.97 -5.54 -9.23
N LEU A 48 -15.81 -5.94 -9.76
CA LEU A 48 -15.48 -7.33 -10.11
C LEU A 48 -14.43 -7.95 -9.17
N ALA A 49 -13.73 -7.12 -8.42
CA ALA A 49 -12.67 -7.53 -7.51
C ALA A 49 -13.24 -8.18 -6.23
N ARG A 50 -13.31 -9.52 -6.20
CA ARG A 50 -13.83 -10.31 -5.06
C ARG A 50 -12.90 -11.44 -4.60
N THR A 51 -11.90 -11.77 -5.41
CA THR A 51 -10.96 -12.86 -5.16
C THR A 51 -9.80 -12.37 -4.32
N GLU A 52 -9.31 -13.22 -3.43
CA GLU A 52 -8.02 -13.03 -2.78
C GLU A 52 -6.91 -13.10 -3.86
N ALA A 53 -6.15 -12.01 -4.00
CA ALA A 53 -5.08 -11.87 -4.96
C ALA A 53 -4.02 -10.91 -4.41
N GLY A 54 -2.78 -11.08 -4.87
CA GLY A 54 -1.63 -10.28 -4.45
C GLY A 54 -0.68 -11.03 -3.54
N SER A 55 0.40 -10.35 -3.17
CA SER A 55 1.47 -10.89 -2.35
C SER A 55 1.15 -10.78 -0.85
N ASP A 56 1.10 -11.91 -0.15
CA ASP A 56 0.69 -12.05 1.26
C ASP A 56 1.29 -11.02 2.23
N MET A 57 2.54 -10.60 2.02
CA MET A 57 3.23 -9.64 2.87
C MET A 57 2.63 -8.24 2.81
N TYR A 58 2.13 -7.83 1.64
CA TYR A 58 1.66 -6.48 1.34
C TYR A 58 0.12 -6.40 1.34
N MET A 59 -0.55 -7.52 1.55
CA MET A 59 -2.00 -7.63 1.48
C MET A 59 -2.68 -6.87 2.62
N ALA A 60 -3.72 -6.11 2.27
CA ALA A 60 -4.52 -5.37 3.23
C ALA A 60 -5.40 -6.30 4.08
N PRO A 61 -5.70 -5.95 5.34
CA PRO A 61 -6.26 -6.91 6.28
C PRO A 61 -7.71 -7.31 6.01
N GLU A 62 -8.47 -6.45 5.35
CA GLU A 62 -9.82 -6.73 4.89
C GLU A 62 -9.87 -7.91 3.90
N ILE A 63 -8.82 -8.13 3.10
CA ILE A 63 -8.81 -9.18 2.07
C ILE A 63 -8.90 -10.57 2.69
N ARG A 64 -8.26 -10.77 3.85
CA ARG A 64 -8.32 -12.04 4.62
C ARG A 64 -9.57 -12.18 5.48
N ARG A 65 -10.22 -11.08 5.83
CA ARG A 65 -11.43 -11.09 6.69
C ARG A 65 -12.71 -11.25 5.88
N MET A 66 -12.71 -10.81 4.62
CA MET A 66 -13.92 -10.57 3.85
C MET A 66 -13.89 -11.27 2.48
N THR A 67 -13.65 -12.59 2.46
CA THR A 67 -13.66 -13.38 1.23
C THR A 67 -14.99 -13.18 0.48
N GLY A 68 -14.92 -12.78 -0.79
CA GLY A 68 -16.09 -12.58 -1.67
C GLY A 68 -16.76 -11.20 -1.57
N GLN A 69 -16.35 -10.33 -0.64
CA GLN A 69 -16.84 -8.96 -0.56
C GLN A 69 -16.20 -8.06 -1.63
N PRO A 70 -16.86 -6.95 -2.02
CA PRO A 70 -16.25 -5.95 -2.89
C PRO A 70 -14.97 -5.38 -2.28
N GLN A 71 -13.90 -5.33 -3.07
CA GLN A 71 -12.65 -4.68 -2.70
C GLN A 71 -12.68 -3.20 -3.08
N THR A 72 -11.90 -2.38 -2.40
CA THR A 72 -11.76 -0.94 -2.70
C THR A 72 -10.32 -0.60 -3.05
N THR A 73 -10.12 0.54 -3.71
CA THR A 73 -8.80 1.07 -4.08
C THR A 73 -7.91 1.36 -2.85
N LYS A 74 -8.52 1.51 -1.66
CA LYS A 74 -7.83 1.69 -0.37
C LYS A 74 -6.91 0.53 -0.03
N MET A 75 -7.12 -0.67 -0.59
CA MET A 75 -6.20 -1.80 -0.37
C MET A 75 -4.79 -1.52 -0.92
N ASP A 76 -4.70 -0.82 -2.06
CA ASP A 76 -3.40 -0.46 -2.65
C ASP A 76 -2.67 0.59 -1.81
N ILE A 77 -3.39 1.40 -1.04
CA ILE A 77 -2.82 2.38 -0.11
C ILE A 77 -2.14 1.66 1.06
N TRP A 78 -2.77 0.63 1.61
CA TRP A 78 -2.15 -0.24 2.62
C TRP A 78 -0.91 -0.92 2.05
N SER A 79 -1.03 -1.53 0.88
CA SER A 79 0.09 -2.21 0.22
C SER A 79 1.27 -1.27 -0.03
N LEU A 80 1.00 -0.01 -0.39
CA LEU A 80 2.03 1.02 -0.53
C LEU A 80 2.70 1.37 0.82
N PHE A 81 1.95 1.46 1.92
CA PHE A 81 2.55 1.67 3.25
C PHE A 81 3.55 0.56 3.59
N VAL A 82 3.13 -0.70 3.47
CA VAL A 82 3.98 -1.86 3.76
C VAL A 82 5.20 -1.89 2.82
N THR A 83 5.00 -1.53 1.55
CA THR A 83 6.08 -1.38 0.56
C THR A 83 7.13 -0.36 1.00
N LEU A 84 6.70 0.81 1.46
CA LEU A 84 7.61 1.86 1.94
C LEU A 84 8.32 1.46 3.22
N ALA A 85 7.60 0.88 4.19
CA ALA A 85 8.18 0.36 5.43
C ALA A 85 9.27 -0.70 5.15
N TYR A 86 9.01 -1.60 4.20
CA TYR A 86 9.99 -2.60 3.78
C TYR A 86 11.17 -2.01 3.02
N ALA A 87 10.93 -1.12 2.06
CA ALA A 87 11.98 -0.52 1.25
C ALA A 87 12.95 0.33 2.11
N MET A 88 12.41 1.07 3.07
CA MET A 88 13.16 1.94 3.98
C MET A 88 13.74 1.23 5.21
N ASP A 89 13.34 -0.04 5.43
CA ASP A 89 13.64 -0.80 6.65
C ASP A 89 13.26 -0.01 7.93
N ALA A 90 12.07 0.60 7.90
CA ALA A 90 11.64 1.55 8.92
C ALA A 90 11.59 0.91 10.31
N ASP A 91 12.31 1.47 11.28
CA ASP A 91 12.42 0.94 12.64
C ASP A 91 12.81 -0.55 12.70
N GLY A 92 13.63 -1.03 11.75
CA GLY A 92 14.06 -2.43 11.65
C GLY A 92 12.96 -3.37 11.16
N PHE A 93 12.03 -2.85 10.34
CA PHE A 93 10.84 -3.58 9.88
C PHE A 93 11.15 -4.97 9.32
N ARG A 94 12.22 -5.13 8.52
CA ARG A 94 12.55 -6.40 7.87
C ARG A 94 12.87 -7.50 8.88
N GLU A 95 13.65 -7.17 9.90
CA GLU A 95 14.01 -8.10 10.97
C GLU A 95 12.77 -8.41 11.82
N LYS A 96 12.00 -7.38 12.19
CA LYS A 96 10.79 -7.54 13.00
C LYS A 96 9.75 -8.47 12.37
N LEU A 97 9.68 -8.60 11.04
CA LEU A 97 8.72 -9.48 10.38
C LEU A 97 9.13 -10.97 10.34
N GLN A 98 10.39 -11.31 10.66
CA GLN A 98 10.86 -12.68 10.54
C GLN A 98 10.15 -13.61 11.53
N GLY A 99 9.73 -14.78 11.02
CA GLY A 99 9.05 -15.80 11.82
C GLY A 99 7.67 -15.42 12.33
N LYS A 100 7.15 -14.22 11.99
CA LYS A 100 5.85 -13.76 12.46
C LYS A 100 4.70 -14.32 11.63
N ASP A 101 3.67 -14.75 12.34
CA ASP A 101 2.38 -15.03 11.75
C ASP A 101 1.69 -13.73 11.28
N TYR A 102 0.54 -13.88 10.64
CA TYR A 102 -0.17 -12.74 10.07
C TYR A 102 -0.63 -11.70 11.12
N LEU A 103 -1.16 -12.14 12.27
CA LEU A 103 -1.63 -11.22 13.32
C LEU A 103 -0.45 -10.49 13.97
N GLU A 104 0.66 -11.19 14.16
CA GLU A 104 1.90 -10.59 14.66
C GLU A 104 2.46 -9.55 13.68
N ARG A 105 2.38 -9.80 12.36
CA ARG A 105 2.78 -8.82 11.33
C ARG A 105 1.91 -7.56 11.38
N LEU A 106 0.60 -7.68 11.59
CA LEU A 106 -0.27 -6.51 11.79
C LEU A 106 0.18 -5.68 12.99
N GLY A 107 0.56 -6.35 14.09
CA GLY A 107 1.16 -5.68 15.25
C GLY A 107 2.40 -4.86 14.90
N VAL A 108 3.32 -5.44 14.12
CA VAL A 108 4.53 -4.74 13.66
C VAL A 108 4.21 -3.56 12.74
N ILE A 109 3.27 -3.73 11.80
CA ILE A 109 2.83 -2.65 10.90
C ILE A 109 2.27 -1.48 11.70
N ARG A 110 1.44 -1.73 12.72
CA ARG A 110 0.92 -0.69 13.61
C ARG A 110 2.03 0.01 14.40
N GLU A 111 3.02 -0.73 14.88
CA GLU A 111 4.17 -0.15 15.60
C GLU A 111 4.92 0.82 14.69
N VAL A 112 5.28 0.39 13.49
CA VAL A 112 6.00 1.22 12.51
C VAL A 112 5.16 2.41 12.04
N ALA A 113 3.85 2.25 11.86
CA ALA A 113 2.95 3.35 11.51
C ALA A 113 2.91 4.44 12.59
N ASN A 114 3.12 4.09 13.85
CA ASN A 114 3.19 5.05 14.96
C ASN A 114 4.63 5.53 15.26
N GLY A 115 5.63 4.86 14.69
CA GLY A 115 7.04 5.20 14.78
C GLY A 115 7.37 6.53 14.09
N ASP A 116 8.44 7.19 14.55
CA ASP A 116 8.77 8.55 14.11
C ASP A 116 9.03 8.63 12.60
N MET A 117 9.61 7.58 11.99
CA MET A 117 9.98 7.57 10.58
C MET A 117 8.78 7.63 9.64
N LEU A 118 7.71 6.88 9.95
CA LEU A 118 6.53 6.76 9.07
C LEU A 118 5.24 7.32 9.69
N ARG A 119 5.32 8.06 10.81
CA ARG A 119 4.15 8.67 11.46
C ARG A 119 3.30 9.52 10.51
N GLY A 120 3.94 10.24 9.58
CA GLY A 120 3.24 11.04 8.57
C GLY A 120 2.45 10.22 7.55
N LEU A 121 2.72 8.91 7.46
CA LEU A 121 2.04 7.97 6.56
C LEU A 121 1.06 7.04 7.29
N ARG A 122 0.85 7.24 8.59
CA ARG A 122 0.08 6.30 9.43
C ARG A 122 -1.35 6.07 8.93
N ASP A 123 -1.95 7.07 8.29
CA ASP A 123 -3.33 7.00 7.81
C ASP A 123 -3.48 6.04 6.60
N MET A 124 -2.36 5.68 5.97
CA MET A 124 -2.29 4.62 4.96
C MET A 124 -2.38 3.21 5.58
N ALA A 125 -2.02 3.07 6.86
CA ALA A 125 -1.93 1.80 7.59
C ALA A 125 -3.11 1.57 8.56
N ILE A 126 -4.21 2.30 8.38
CA ILE A 126 -5.45 2.05 9.13
C ILE A 126 -6.09 0.75 8.63
N GLU A 127 -6.45 -0.14 9.55
CA GLU A 127 -6.96 -1.47 9.20
C GLU A 127 -8.39 -1.49 8.70
N GLU A 128 -9.21 -0.54 9.14
CA GLU A 128 -10.56 -0.37 8.65
C GLU A 128 -10.50 0.41 7.33
N PRO A 129 -10.89 -0.18 6.20
CA PRO A 129 -10.72 0.46 4.88
C PRO A 129 -11.49 1.77 4.74
N ASP A 130 -12.63 1.88 5.42
CA ASP A 130 -13.49 3.06 5.40
C ASP A 130 -12.84 4.26 6.11
N ASP A 131 -12.01 3.99 7.13
CA ASP A 131 -11.25 5.00 7.87
C ASP A 131 -9.84 5.25 7.28
N ARG A 132 -9.35 4.35 6.41
CA ARG A 132 -8.04 4.48 5.75
C ARG A 132 -8.04 5.64 4.77
N ALA A 133 -6.94 6.38 4.63
CA ALA A 133 -6.82 7.45 3.64
C ALA A 133 -6.90 6.94 2.18
N THR A 134 -7.44 7.76 1.27
CA THR A 134 -7.27 7.58 -0.19
C THR A 134 -5.88 8.04 -0.64
N ALA A 135 -5.52 7.76 -1.90
CA ALA A 135 -4.33 8.37 -2.50
C ALA A 135 -4.43 9.90 -2.55
N GLY A 136 -5.62 10.44 -2.89
CA GLY A 136 -5.91 11.87 -2.88
C GLY A 136 -5.73 12.51 -1.50
N ASP A 137 -6.31 11.91 -0.45
CA ASP A 137 -6.19 12.40 0.93
C ASP A 137 -4.72 12.51 1.35
N MET A 138 -3.91 11.52 0.99
CA MET A 138 -2.47 11.52 1.27
C MET A 138 -1.71 12.54 0.42
N LEU A 139 -2.12 12.80 -0.83
CA LEU A 139 -1.52 13.85 -1.66
C LEU A 139 -1.77 15.24 -1.07
N GLU A 140 -3.01 15.53 -0.70
CA GLU A 140 -3.38 16.79 -0.04
C GLU A 140 -2.62 16.98 1.27
N THR A 141 -2.58 15.94 2.11
CA THR A 141 -1.96 16.02 3.45
C THR A 141 -0.44 16.18 3.40
N LEU A 142 0.24 15.53 2.45
CA LEU A 142 1.71 15.48 2.42
C LEU A 142 2.34 16.53 1.49
N PHE A 143 1.58 17.04 0.51
CA PHE A 143 2.13 17.87 -0.57
C PHE A 143 1.31 19.14 -0.85
N ASP A 144 0.31 19.47 -0.03
CA ASP A 144 -0.56 20.65 -0.18
C ASP A 144 -1.34 20.70 -1.52
N GLY A 145 -1.55 19.54 -2.15
CA GLY A 145 -2.24 19.40 -3.45
C GLY A 145 -1.33 19.62 -4.65
#